data_AF-A0A8H9HVI2-F1
#
_entry.id   AF-A0A8H9HVI2-F1
#
_cell.length_a   1.000
_cell.length_b   1.000
_cell.length_c   1.000
_cell.angle_alpha   90.00
_cell.angle_beta   90.00
_cell.angle_gamma   90.00
#
_symmetry.space_group_name_H-M   'P 1'
#
loop_
_entity.id
_entity.type
_entity.pdbx_description
1 polymer ?
#
loop_
_entity_poly.entity_id
_entity_poly.type
_entity_poly.pdbx_seq_one_letter_code
_entity_poly.pdbx_strand_id
1 'polypeptide(L)'
;MPTEDELFSAVDALLKEVAQRDLPPVEERRRLREAAGLSQEQLAKALKSRRETIGNWEAGLTEPRPPRRAAYARLLEALAARYPSP
;
A
#
# COMPACT_ATOMS: atom_id res chain seq x y z
N MET A 1 25.72 -10.47 24.43
CA MET A 1 24.52 -9.60 24.41
C MET A 1 24.47 -8.97 23.04
N PRO A 2 23.30 -8.89 22.39
CA PRO A 2 23.18 -8.18 21.12
C PRO A 2 23.62 -6.73 21.31
N THR A 3 24.30 -6.20 20.30
CA THR A 3 24.66 -4.79 20.21
C THR A 3 23.43 -3.93 19.95
N GLU A 4 23.54 -2.62 20.21
CA GLU A 4 22.46 -1.67 19.98
C GLU A 4 22.01 -1.65 18.50
N ASP A 5 22.97 -1.69 17.57
CA ASP A 5 22.69 -1.71 16.12
C ASP A 5 21.93 -2.98 15.67
N GLU A 6 22.25 -4.14 16.26
CA GLU A 6 21.55 -5.39 15.98
C GLU A 6 20.09 -5.34 16.47
N LEU A 7 19.85 -4.72 17.62
CA LEU A 7 18.51 -4.51 18.15
C LEU A 7 17.71 -3.53 17.26
N PHE A 8 18.30 -2.42 16.82
CA PHE A 8 17.64 -1.49 15.90
C PHE A 8 17.29 -2.14 14.56
N SER A 9 18.22 -2.89 13.98
CA SER A 9 17.99 -3.60 12.71
C SER A 9 16.84 -4.63 12.82
N ALA A 10 16.76 -5.35 13.95
CA ALA A 10 15.68 -6.29 14.20
C ALA A 10 14.32 -5.59 14.36
N VAL A 11 14.29 -4.44 15.04
CA VAL A 11 13.09 -3.61 15.15
C VAL A 11 12.65 -3.08 13.78
N ASP A 12 13.57 -2.58 12.97
CA ASP A 12 13.28 -2.09 11.62
C ASP A 12 12.72 -3.20 10.71
N ALA A 13 13.27 -4.42 10.82
CA ALA A 13 12.76 -5.58 10.09
C ALA A 13 11.31 -5.92 10.51
N LEU A 14 11.00 -5.87 11.81
CA LEU A 14 9.65 -6.10 12.32
C LEU A 14 8.68 -5.00 11.88
N LEU A 15 9.09 -3.72 11.96
CA LEU A 15 8.28 -2.59 11.51
C LEU A 15 7.97 -2.67 10.01
N LYS A 16 8.95 -3.10 9.20
CA LYS A 16 8.77 -3.33 7.77
C LYS A 16 7.79 -4.47 7.49
N GLU A 17 7.86 -5.56 8.27
CA GLU A 17 6.91 -6.66 8.15
C GLU A 17 5.48 -6.24 8.50
N VAL A 18 5.30 -5.43 9.55
CA VAL A 18 3.99 -4.87 9.93
C VAL A 18 3.48 -3.91 8.86
N ALA A 19 4.33 -3.00 8.36
CA ALA A 19 3.97 -2.04 7.32
C ALA A 19 3.54 -2.72 6.01
N GLN A 20 4.17 -3.84 5.63
CA GLN A 20 3.74 -4.62 4.45
C GLN A 20 2.36 -5.27 4.60
N ARG A 21 1.88 -5.44 5.83
CA ARG A 21 0.57 -6.05 6.14
C ARG A 21 -0.54 -5.01 6.14
N ASP A 22 -0.21 -3.76 6.40
CA ASP A 22 -1.17 -2.68 6.54
C ASP A 22 -1.28 -1.84 5.26
N LEU A 23 -2.53 -1.62 4.84
CA LEU A 23 -2.80 -0.69 3.76
C LEU A 23 -2.72 0.72 4.33
N PRO A 24 -2.19 1.69 3.57
CA PRO A 24 -2.21 3.07 4.02
C PRO A 24 -3.66 3.57 4.20
N PRO A 25 -3.86 4.67 4.94
CA PRO A 25 -5.17 5.27 5.16
C PRO A 25 -5.92 5.48 3.85
N VAL A 26 -7.25 5.44 3.91
CA VAL A 26 -8.07 5.38 2.70
C VAL A 26 -7.86 6.57 1.76
N GLU A 27 -7.73 7.77 2.33
CA GLU A 27 -7.42 9.02 1.60
C GLU A 27 -6.07 8.95 0.87
N GLU A 28 -5.10 8.26 1.48
CA GLU A 28 -3.76 8.10 0.93
C GLU A 28 -3.78 7.25 -0.34
N ARG A 29 -4.62 6.22 -0.36
CA ARG A 29 -4.72 5.29 -1.50
C ARG A 29 -5.07 6.05 -2.78
N ARG A 30 -6.09 6.91 -2.70
CA ARG A 30 -6.54 7.75 -3.82
C ARG A 30 -5.49 8.79 -4.19
N ARG A 31 -4.94 9.51 -3.20
CA ARG A 31 -3.92 10.54 -3.42
C ARG A 31 -2.70 10.00 -4.14
N LEU A 32 -2.18 8.84 -3.71
CA LEU A 32 -1.03 8.19 -4.34
C LEU A 32 -1.31 7.77 -5.78
N ARG A 33 -2.48 7.19 -6.03
CA ARG A 33 -2.92 6.82 -7.39
C ARG A 33 -2.95 8.05 -8.30
N GLU A 34 -3.54 9.15 -7.83
CA GLU A 34 -3.71 10.39 -8.60
C GLU A 34 -2.38 11.11 -8.81
N ALA A 35 -1.51 11.18 -7.80
CA ALA A 35 -0.16 11.73 -7.91
C ALA A 35 0.69 10.97 -8.96
N ALA A 36 0.45 9.67 -9.11
CA ALA A 36 1.09 8.83 -10.12
C ALA A 36 0.46 8.93 -11.52
N GLY A 37 -0.61 9.71 -11.71
CA GLY A 37 -1.35 9.80 -12.97
C GLY A 37 -2.09 8.52 -13.36
N LEU A 38 -2.35 7.62 -12.41
CA LEU A 38 -3.01 6.35 -12.65
C LEU A 38 -4.53 6.47 -12.52
N SER A 39 -5.25 5.84 -13.44
CA SER A 39 -6.70 5.66 -13.33
C SER A 39 -7.05 4.41 -12.52
N GLN A 40 -8.25 4.37 -11.94
CA GLN A 40 -8.78 3.17 -11.29
C GLN A 40 -8.86 1.97 -12.25
N GLU A 41 -9.07 2.21 -13.54
CA GLU A 41 -9.11 1.17 -14.58
C GLU A 41 -7.73 0.51 -14.76
N GLN A 42 -6.66 1.30 -14.77
CA GLN A 42 -5.29 0.77 -14.87
C GLN A 42 -4.95 -0.10 -13.65
N LEU A 43 -5.33 0.33 -12.45
CA LEU A 43 -5.17 -0.49 -11.23
C LEU A 43 -6.00 -1.77 -11.29
N ALA A 44 -7.26 -1.67 -11.70
CA ALA A 44 -8.17 -2.81 -11.81
C ALA A 44 -7.61 -3.87 -12.77
N LYS A 45 -7.11 -3.44 -13.93
CA LYS A 45 -6.47 -4.32 -14.91
C LYS A 45 -5.22 -5.01 -14.34
N ALA A 46 -4.35 -4.26 -13.66
CA ALA A 46 -3.14 -4.82 -13.04
C ALA A 46 -3.46 -5.83 -11.93
N LEU A 47 -4.48 -5.56 -11.12
CA LEU A 47 -4.86 -6.37 -9.96
C LEU A 47 -5.91 -7.45 -10.28
N LYS A 48 -6.29 -7.61 -11.57
CA LYS A 48 -7.34 -8.52 -12.02
C LYS A 48 -8.60 -8.37 -11.16
N SER A 49 -9.05 -7.12 -11.05
CA SER A 49 -10.23 -6.69 -10.29
C SER A 49 -11.14 -5.83 -11.18
N ARG A 50 -12.27 -5.39 -10.64
CA ARG A 50 -13.15 -4.42 -11.33
C ARG A 50 -12.79 -3.00 -10.89
N ARG A 51 -12.98 -2.03 -11.79
CA ARG A 51 -12.80 -0.59 -11.49
C ARG A 51 -13.55 -0.16 -10.22
N GLU A 52 -14.81 -0.55 -10.12
CA GLU A 52 -15.67 -0.26 -8.96
C GLU A 52 -15.10 -0.84 -7.66
N THR A 53 -14.49 -2.03 -7.72
CA THR A 53 -13.81 -2.63 -6.55
C THR A 53 -12.63 -1.78 -6.09
N ILE A 54 -11.85 -1.21 -7.02
CA ILE A 54 -10.78 -0.26 -6.66
C ILE A 54 -11.38 0.99 -6.00
N GLY A 55 -12.47 1.53 -6.55
CA GLY A 55 -13.20 2.64 -5.94
C GLY A 55 -13.66 2.34 -4.52
N ASN A 56 -14.21 1.16 -4.28
CA ASN A 56 -14.64 0.73 -2.94
C ASN A 56 -13.46 0.54 -1.95
N TRP A 57 -12.27 0.17 -2.44
CA TRP A 57 -11.06 0.11 -1.61
C TRP A 57 -10.51 1.49 -1.28
N GLU A 58 -10.56 2.42 -2.23
CA GLU A 58 -10.17 3.83 -2.05
C GLU A 58 -11.17 4.63 -1.21
N ALA A 59 -12.44 4.19 -1.15
CA ALA A 59 -13.47 4.77 -0.29
C ALA A 59 -13.63 4.03 1.06
N GLY A 60 -12.90 2.93 1.28
CA GLY A 60 -12.89 2.21 2.56
C GLY A 60 -14.17 1.41 2.81
N LEU A 61 -15.04 1.31 1.80
CA LEU A 61 -16.27 0.52 1.83
C LEU A 61 -15.98 -0.98 1.91
N THR A 62 -14.88 -1.41 1.28
CA THR A 62 -14.39 -2.79 1.34
C THR A 62 -12.87 -2.81 1.38
N GLU A 63 -12.28 -3.91 1.84
CA GLU A 63 -10.84 -4.12 1.75
C GLU A 63 -10.47 -5.22 0.74
N PRO A 64 -9.32 -5.11 0.06
CA PRO A 64 -8.81 -6.20 -0.77
C PRO A 64 -8.49 -7.42 0.10
N ARG A 65 -8.85 -8.60 -0.41
CA ARG A 65 -8.45 -9.90 0.16
C ARG A 65 -7.16 -10.40 -0.47
N PRO A 66 -6.40 -11.30 0.18
CA PRO A 66 -5.29 -12.00 -0.46
C PRO A 66 -5.73 -12.73 -1.74
N PRO A 67 -4.88 -12.81 -2.79
CA PRO A 67 -3.54 -12.23 -2.89
C PRO A 67 -3.51 -10.75 -3.30
N ARG A 68 -4.65 -10.15 -3.69
CA ARG A 68 -4.72 -8.77 -4.20
C ARG A 68 -4.29 -7.74 -3.17
N ARG A 69 -4.55 -8.00 -1.88
CA ARG A 69 -4.10 -7.13 -0.77
C ARG A 69 -2.60 -6.86 -0.83
N ALA A 70 -1.80 -7.92 -0.95
CA ALA A 70 -0.35 -7.80 -0.95
C ALA A 70 0.16 -7.05 -2.21
N ALA A 71 -0.43 -7.33 -3.37
CA ALA A 71 -0.09 -6.63 -4.62
C ALA A 71 -0.46 -5.14 -4.55
N TYR A 72 -1.62 -4.82 -3.99
CA TYR A 72 -2.07 -3.44 -3.82
C TYR A 72 -1.24 -2.68 -2.78
N ALA A 73 -0.92 -3.30 -1.64
CA ALA A 73 -0.04 -2.73 -0.62
C ALA A 73 1.34 -2.39 -1.21
N ARG A 74 1.97 -3.32 -1.93
CA ARG A 74 3.26 -3.08 -2.61
C ARG A 74 3.20 -1.93 -3.61
N LEU A 75 2.12 -1.82 -4.39
CA LEU A 75 1.94 -0.69 -5.31
C LEU A 75 1.90 0.63 -4.54
N LEU A 76 1.09 0.71 -3.48
CA LEU A 76 0.93 1.93 -2.70
C LEU A 76 2.20 2.30 -1.94
N GLU A 77 2.92 1.34 -1.36
CA GLU A 77 4.23 1.56 -0.72
C GLU A 77 5.23 2.17 -1.70
N ALA A 78 5.34 1.62 -2.91
CA ALA A 78 6.22 2.14 -3.95
C ALA A 78 5.81 3.55 -4.43
N LEU A 79 4.51 3.83 -4.49
CA LEU A 79 4.01 5.17 -4.82
C LEU A 79 4.28 6.16 -3.69
N ALA A 80 4.10 5.78 -2.42
CA ALA A 80 4.37 6.63 -1.27
C ALA A 80 5.84 7.05 -1.18
N ALA A 81 6.76 6.13 -1.48
CA ALA A 81 8.18 6.45 -1.55
C ALA A 81 8.53 7.46 -2.65
N ARG A 82 7.75 7.50 -3.74
CA ARG A 82 7.96 8.41 -4.88
C ARG A 82 7.20 9.73 -4.77
N TYR A 83 6.05 9.71 -4.10
CA TYR A 83 5.16 10.84 -3.91
C TYR A 83 4.91 11.00 -2.41
N PRO A 84 5.93 11.42 -1.63
CA PRO A 84 5.77 11.61 -0.20
C PRO A 84 4.70 12.68 0.06
N SER A 85 4.01 12.55 1.20
CA SER A 85 3.08 13.60 1.59
C SER A 85 3.82 14.93 1.76
N PRO A 86 3.27 16.06 1.26
CA PRO A 86 3.71 17.36 1.71
C PRO A 86 3.48 17.53 3.21
#